data_AF-A0A497AQQ4-F1
#
_entry.id   AF-A0A497AQQ4-F1
#
_cell.length_a   1.000
_cell.length_b   1.000
_cell.length_c   1.000
_cell.angle_alpha   90.00
_cell.angle_beta   90.00
_cell.angle_gamma   90.00
#
_symmetry.space_group_name_H-M   'P 1'
#
loop_
_entity.id
_entity.type
_entity.pdbx_description
1 polymer ?
#
loop_
_entity_poly.entity_id
_entity_poly.type
_entity_poly.pdbx_seq_one_letter_code
_entity_poly.pdbx_strand_id
1 'polypeptide(L)'
;HKIITRYRSYHGTTAGAMTLSGDPHRLPVEPGIPGIVRVQDPYCYRCPFGWTPETCHRECITHVEQVIKFEGPENVAAIFLEGVTGTSGLIIPPDDYWPRMREIADKYGILLVSDEVMSGFGRTGEWFAVNNWGVVPDIITVAKGITSGYIPLGAVIVNKAIADYFQDRMLPMGLTYNGHPMSCAAAVATIQVYKEEKLIENAKAMGKVLGEGLEELKAKHPSVGDVRYIGLFSVIELVKNRETKEPMAPWNAKPEEMTVMKQIKAAMLERGLYAYVRWNWIFVTPPLCITESELKEGLAIIDEVLDIADAATV
;
A
#
# COMPACT_ATOMS: atom_id res chain seq x y z
N HIS A 1 -2.19 22.87 13.27
CA HIS A 1 -1.31 22.34 12.21
C HIS A 1 -2.07 21.37 11.32
N LYS A 2 -1.58 21.14 10.11
CA LYS A 2 -2.18 20.35 9.04
C LYS A 2 -1.36 19.08 8.79
N ILE A 3 -1.96 18.06 8.20
CA ILE A 3 -1.29 16.83 7.77
C ILE A 3 -1.48 16.68 6.26
N ILE A 4 -0.38 16.51 5.54
CA ILE A 4 -0.36 16.19 4.12
C ILE A 4 -0.48 14.67 3.96
N THR A 5 -1.43 14.21 3.15
CA THR A 5 -1.61 12.80 2.77
C THR A 5 -2.00 12.72 1.29
N ARG A 6 -2.25 11.53 0.75
CA ARG A 6 -2.59 11.32 -0.66
C ARG A 6 -4.07 11.05 -0.88
N TYR A 7 -4.55 11.32 -2.09
CA TYR A 7 -5.67 10.55 -2.64
C TYR A 7 -5.26 9.07 -2.83
N ARG A 8 -6.24 8.17 -2.92
CA ARG A 8 -5.99 6.71 -3.02
C ARG A 8 -5.11 6.16 -1.89
N SER A 9 -5.40 6.54 -0.65
CA SER A 9 -4.70 6.06 0.55
C SER A 9 -5.67 5.51 1.58
N TYR A 10 -5.20 4.60 2.44
CA TYR A 10 -5.99 4.05 3.54
C TYR A 10 -5.16 3.95 4.82
N HIS A 11 -5.64 4.62 5.88
CA HIS A 11 -4.92 4.77 7.15
C HIS A 11 -5.69 4.23 8.37
N GLY A 12 -6.86 3.61 8.15
CA GLY A 12 -7.67 2.98 9.20
C GLY A 12 -9.07 3.59 9.37
N THR A 13 -9.79 3.14 10.40
CA THR A 13 -11.24 3.36 10.55
C THR A 13 -11.66 4.18 11.77
N THR A 14 -10.72 4.62 12.62
CA THR A 14 -11.03 5.61 13.66
C THR A 14 -11.32 6.97 13.02
N ALA A 15 -12.01 7.88 13.72
CA ALA A 15 -12.40 9.18 13.14
C ALA A 15 -11.20 9.94 12.52
N GLY A 16 -10.05 9.98 13.21
CA GLY A 16 -8.84 10.60 12.69
C GLY A 16 -8.21 9.85 11.52
N ALA A 17 -8.08 8.52 11.63
CA ALA A 17 -7.50 7.68 10.58
C ALA A 17 -8.35 7.67 9.29
N MET A 18 -9.67 7.64 9.44
CA MET A 18 -10.60 7.69 8.32
C MET A 18 -10.60 9.08 7.68
N THR A 19 -10.54 10.14 8.50
CA THR A 19 -10.34 11.51 7.98
C THR A 19 -9.00 11.63 7.25
N LEU A 20 -7.95 10.91 7.66
CA LEU A 20 -6.67 10.92 6.96
C LEU A 20 -6.72 10.15 5.64
N SER A 21 -7.57 9.13 5.52
CA SER A 21 -7.65 8.27 4.33
C SER A 21 -8.11 9.03 3.07
N GLY A 22 -7.57 8.64 1.93
CA GLY A 22 -7.86 9.20 0.61
C GLY A 22 -8.78 8.34 -0.26
N ASP A 23 -9.19 7.18 0.24
CA ASP A 23 -10.07 6.23 -0.46
C ASP A 23 -11.58 6.45 -0.14
N PRO A 24 -12.49 5.72 -0.80
CA PRO A 24 -13.93 5.97 -0.68
C PRO A 24 -14.53 5.58 0.68
N HIS A 25 -13.82 4.83 1.54
CA HIS A 25 -14.32 4.50 2.88
C HIS A 25 -14.54 5.76 3.73
N ARG A 26 -13.85 6.86 3.40
CA ARG A 26 -14.03 8.15 4.04
C ARG A 26 -15.37 8.81 3.70
N LEU A 27 -15.89 8.64 2.49
CA LEU A 27 -17.04 9.42 1.98
C LEU A 27 -18.30 9.33 2.88
N PRO A 28 -18.68 8.16 3.43
CA PRO A 28 -19.87 8.05 4.29
C PRO A 28 -19.72 8.70 5.67
N VAL A 29 -18.50 9.09 6.08
CA VAL A 29 -18.22 9.65 7.41
C VAL A 29 -17.85 11.14 7.38
N GLU A 30 -18.02 11.80 6.24
CA GLU A 30 -17.83 13.25 6.12
C GLU A 30 -18.97 14.04 6.79
N PRO A 31 -18.72 15.25 7.33
CA PRO A 31 -17.44 15.96 7.35
C PRO A 31 -16.45 15.38 8.38
N GLY A 32 -15.19 15.21 7.98
CA GLY A 32 -14.11 14.75 8.86
C GLY A 32 -13.46 15.84 9.71
N ILE A 33 -12.35 15.50 10.37
CA ILE A 33 -11.53 16.44 11.15
C ILE A 33 -10.84 17.48 10.24
N PRO A 34 -10.91 18.80 10.54
CA PRO A 34 -10.20 19.82 9.78
C PRO A 34 -8.67 19.63 9.78
N GLY A 35 -8.01 20.14 8.73
CA GLY A 35 -6.54 20.17 8.66
C GLY A 35 -5.90 18.99 7.94
N ILE A 36 -6.67 18.11 7.30
CA ILE A 36 -6.14 17.11 6.38
C ILE A 36 -6.13 17.67 4.95
N VAL A 37 -4.94 17.73 4.36
CA VAL A 37 -4.70 18.22 3.00
C VAL A 37 -4.26 17.06 2.14
N ARG A 38 -4.90 16.87 0.98
CA ARG A 38 -4.64 15.74 0.08
C ARG A 38 -3.95 16.19 -1.19
N VAL A 39 -2.92 15.45 -1.57
CA VAL A 39 -2.18 15.61 -2.82
C VAL A 39 -2.42 14.41 -3.75
N GLN A 40 -2.12 14.60 -5.03
CA GLN A 40 -2.18 13.51 -6.01
C GLN A 40 -1.14 12.42 -5.73
N ASP A 41 -1.49 11.16 -6.03
CA ASP A 41 -0.64 9.99 -5.86
C ASP A 41 0.37 9.80 -7.02
N PRO A 42 1.53 9.16 -6.79
CA PRO A 42 2.55 8.91 -7.82
C PRO A 42 2.21 7.70 -8.70
N TYR A 43 0.96 7.60 -9.19
CA TYR A 43 0.50 6.41 -9.90
C TYR A 43 0.84 6.43 -11.40
N CYS A 44 1.99 5.85 -11.76
CA CYS A 44 2.54 5.90 -13.12
C CYS A 44 1.61 5.36 -14.22
N TYR A 45 0.91 4.24 -14.01
CA TYR A 45 0.02 3.69 -15.05
C TYR A 45 -1.15 4.63 -15.37
N ARG A 46 -1.62 5.39 -14.38
CA ARG A 46 -2.72 6.36 -14.49
C ARG A 46 -2.28 7.74 -13.98
N CYS A 47 -1.18 8.25 -14.54
CA CYS A 47 -0.54 9.47 -14.07
C CYS A 47 -1.55 10.64 -14.02
N PRO A 48 -1.83 11.22 -12.83
CA PRO A 48 -2.81 12.29 -12.69
C PRO A 48 -2.37 13.59 -13.37
N PHE A 49 -1.11 13.67 -13.80
CA PHE A 49 -0.51 14.79 -14.52
C PHE A 49 -0.42 14.54 -16.04
N GLY A 50 -0.88 13.40 -16.55
CA GLY A 50 -0.93 13.10 -17.99
C GLY A 50 0.38 12.59 -18.59
N TRP A 51 1.39 12.30 -17.77
CA TRP A 51 2.70 11.84 -18.25
C TRP A 51 2.84 10.33 -18.38
N THR A 52 3.78 9.91 -19.22
CA THR A 52 4.30 8.54 -19.27
C THR A 52 5.58 8.41 -18.44
N PRO A 53 6.04 7.21 -18.07
CA PRO A 53 7.32 7.05 -17.36
C PRO A 53 8.51 7.75 -18.04
N GLU A 54 8.54 7.78 -19.37
CA GLU A 54 9.62 8.37 -20.19
C GLU A 54 9.58 9.90 -20.22
N THR A 55 8.39 10.49 -20.03
CA THR A 55 8.15 11.94 -20.14
C THR A 55 7.89 12.59 -18.78
N CYS A 56 7.80 11.81 -17.71
CA CYS A 56 7.50 12.28 -16.36
C CYS A 56 8.69 13.00 -15.73
N HIS A 57 8.50 14.26 -15.30
CA HIS A 57 9.48 15.05 -14.57
C HIS A 57 9.23 15.06 -13.06
N ARG A 58 8.52 14.03 -12.56
CA ARG A 58 8.18 13.84 -11.14
C ARG A 58 7.29 14.94 -10.58
N GLU A 59 6.27 15.33 -11.34
CA GLU A 59 5.26 16.30 -10.94
C GLU A 59 4.53 15.91 -9.66
N CYS A 60 4.41 14.61 -9.36
CA CYS A 60 3.89 14.13 -8.09
C CYS A 60 4.69 14.61 -6.87
N ILE A 61 6.00 14.85 -7.02
CA ILE A 61 6.89 15.36 -5.98
C ILE A 61 6.76 16.89 -5.89
N THR A 62 6.86 17.59 -7.03
CA THR A 62 6.75 19.06 -7.05
C THR A 62 5.38 19.54 -6.60
N HIS A 63 4.32 18.79 -6.90
CA HIS A 63 2.97 19.02 -6.43
C HIS A 63 2.86 18.99 -4.89
N VAL A 64 3.54 18.04 -4.22
CA VAL A 64 3.56 17.99 -2.74
C VAL A 64 4.17 19.26 -2.17
N GLU A 65 5.35 19.65 -2.67
CA GLU A 65 6.04 20.86 -2.20
C GLU A 65 5.22 22.13 -2.48
N GLN A 66 4.58 22.20 -3.65
CA GLN A 66 3.71 23.31 -4.03
C GLN A 66 2.53 23.44 -3.07
N VAL A 67 1.86 22.34 -2.74
CA VAL A 67 0.73 22.35 -1.79
C VAL A 67 1.20 22.75 -0.39
N ILE A 68 2.35 22.26 0.09
CA ILE A 68 2.94 22.70 1.36
C ILE A 68 3.16 24.22 1.38
N LYS A 69 3.67 24.81 0.29
CA LYS A 69 3.84 26.26 0.17
C LYS A 69 2.50 27.02 0.22
N PHE A 70 1.47 26.51 -0.42
CA PHE A 70 0.14 27.13 -0.41
C PHE A 70 -0.55 27.06 0.96
N GLU A 71 -0.31 25.98 1.71
CA GLU A 71 -0.88 25.80 3.04
C GLU A 71 -0.14 26.59 4.14
N GLY A 72 1.02 27.17 3.80
CA GLY A 72 1.98 27.77 4.72
C GLY A 72 2.79 26.68 5.44
N PRO A 73 4.09 26.48 5.14
CA PRO A 73 4.88 25.38 5.69
C PRO A 73 4.85 25.29 7.22
N GLU A 74 4.85 26.44 7.91
CA GLU A 74 4.76 26.54 9.37
C GLU A 74 3.43 26.01 9.94
N ASN A 75 2.40 25.90 9.11
CA ASN A 75 1.12 25.34 9.47
C ASN A 75 1.03 23.83 9.23
N VAL A 76 2.03 23.19 8.62
CA VAL A 76 2.05 21.75 8.33
C VAL A 76 2.88 21.02 9.39
N ALA A 77 2.31 19.99 10.02
CA ALA A 77 3.00 19.18 11.03
C ALA A 77 3.66 17.93 10.44
N ALA A 78 3.02 17.29 9.46
CA ALA A 78 3.50 16.02 8.93
C ALA A 78 3.12 15.78 7.46
N ILE A 79 3.98 15.02 6.77
CA ILE A 79 3.68 14.29 5.54
C ILE A 79 3.45 12.82 5.95
N PHE A 80 2.25 12.30 5.71
CA PHE A 80 1.82 10.96 6.14
C PHE A 80 1.46 10.11 4.92
N LEU A 81 2.29 9.08 4.67
CA LEU A 81 2.23 8.28 3.45
C LEU A 81 2.34 6.80 3.78
N GLU A 82 1.59 5.95 3.07
CA GLU A 82 1.88 4.51 3.06
C GLU A 82 3.22 4.24 2.37
N GLY A 83 4.04 3.35 2.96
CA GLY A 83 5.31 2.89 2.40
C GLY A 83 5.17 2.50 0.93
N VAL A 84 4.25 1.57 0.68
CA VAL A 84 3.62 1.30 -0.62
C VAL A 84 2.11 1.34 -0.39
N THR A 85 1.36 2.11 -1.19
CA THR A 85 -0.11 2.16 -1.07
C THR A 85 -0.67 0.76 -1.17
N GLY A 86 -1.56 0.35 -0.26
CA GLY A 86 -2.09 -1.00 -0.25
C GLY A 86 -3.38 -1.17 -1.04
N THR A 87 -4.50 -1.18 -0.34
CA THR A 87 -5.83 -1.56 -0.87
C THR A 87 -6.34 -0.64 -1.97
N SER A 88 -5.75 0.54 -2.15
CA SER A 88 -6.11 1.52 -3.17
C SER A 88 -5.36 1.37 -4.49
N GLY A 89 -4.91 0.14 -4.79
CA GLY A 89 -4.43 -0.25 -6.11
C GLY A 89 -2.93 -0.55 -6.19
N LEU A 90 -2.27 -0.81 -5.06
CA LEU A 90 -0.84 -1.12 -4.99
C LEU A 90 0.02 -0.14 -5.78
N ILE A 91 0.20 1.06 -5.23
CA ILE A 91 0.96 2.12 -5.89
C ILE A 91 2.38 2.11 -5.33
N ILE A 92 3.30 1.54 -6.12
CA ILE A 92 4.74 1.58 -5.87
C ILE A 92 5.23 2.95 -6.33
N PRO A 93 5.75 3.79 -5.43
CA PRO A 93 6.25 5.09 -5.84
C PRO A 93 7.56 4.95 -6.63
N PRO A 94 7.90 5.90 -7.52
CA PRO A 94 9.21 5.95 -8.15
C PRO A 94 10.36 6.01 -7.13
N ASP A 95 11.55 5.53 -7.50
CA ASP A 95 12.67 5.35 -6.56
C ASP A 95 13.15 6.65 -5.87
N ASP A 96 12.97 7.77 -6.55
CA ASP A 96 13.31 9.10 -6.02
C ASP A 96 12.19 9.69 -5.16
N TYR A 97 10.98 9.14 -5.12
CA TYR A 97 9.85 9.74 -4.40
C TYR A 97 10.10 9.85 -2.90
N TRP A 98 10.42 8.75 -2.22
CA TRP A 98 10.68 8.74 -0.78
C TRP A 98 11.88 9.63 -0.37
N PRO A 99 13.05 9.53 -1.05
CA PRO A 99 14.17 10.44 -0.79
C PRO A 99 13.78 11.91 -0.90
N ARG A 100 12.97 12.26 -1.91
CA ARG A 100 12.50 13.64 -2.10
C ARG A 100 11.47 14.07 -1.07
N MET A 101 10.61 13.16 -0.59
CA MET A 101 9.71 13.46 0.54
C MET A 101 10.51 13.76 1.81
N ARG A 102 11.61 13.03 2.05
CA ARG A 102 12.53 13.31 3.16
C ARG A 102 13.19 14.68 3.02
N GLU A 103 13.74 15.01 1.84
CA GLU A 103 14.32 16.33 1.57
C GLU A 103 13.32 17.46 1.81
N ILE A 104 12.07 17.31 1.35
CA ILE A 104 11.00 18.30 1.55
C ILE A 104 10.67 18.42 3.05
N ALA A 105 10.51 17.30 3.75
CA ALA A 105 10.20 17.28 5.17
C ALA A 105 11.29 18.00 5.99
N ASP A 106 12.56 17.73 5.71
CA ASP A 106 13.70 18.35 6.38
C ASP A 106 13.79 19.85 6.09
N LYS A 107 13.59 20.25 4.84
CA LYS A 107 13.62 21.65 4.39
C LYS A 107 12.63 22.54 5.16
N TYR A 108 11.47 22.00 5.52
CA TYR A 108 10.38 22.75 6.13
C TYR A 108 10.17 22.44 7.63
N GLY A 109 10.97 21.55 8.22
CA GLY A 109 10.79 21.13 9.60
C GLY A 109 9.49 20.34 9.84
N ILE A 110 9.06 19.58 8.84
CA ILE A 110 7.83 18.78 8.85
C ILE A 110 8.20 17.33 9.19
N LEU A 111 7.38 16.63 9.96
CA LEU A 111 7.60 15.20 10.25
C LEU A 111 7.26 14.35 9.03
N LEU A 112 8.07 13.33 8.76
CA LEU A 112 7.77 12.30 7.77
C LEU A 112 7.24 11.05 8.47
N VAL A 113 6.06 10.59 8.09
CA VAL A 113 5.42 9.38 8.63
C VAL A 113 5.29 8.33 7.53
N SER A 114 5.83 7.13 7.78
CA SER A 114 5.61 5.95 6.93
C SER A 114 4.57 5.02 7.55
N ASP A 115 3.45 4.86 6.88
CA ASP A 115 2.44 3.87 7.22
C ASP A 115 2.80 2.51 6.61
N GLU A 116 3.36 1.65 7.46
CA GLU A 116 3.86 0.33 7.12
C GLU A 116 2.88 -0.77 7.57
N VAL A 117 1.62 -0.40 7.89
CA VAL A 117 0.62 -1.36 8.37
C VAL A 117 0.42 -2.51 7.39
N MET A 118 0.43 -2.26 6.07
CA MET A 118 0.29 -3.32 5.05
C MET A 118 1.62 -3.73 4.41
N SER A 119 2.53 -2.79 4.21
CA SER A 119 3.76 -2.97 3.44
C SER A 119 4.98 -3.37 4.28
N GLY A 120 4.88 -3.26 5.62
CA GLY A 120 5.94 -3.65 6.55
C GLY A 120 6.04 -5.15 6.81
N PHE A 121 7.00 -5.50 7.65
CA PHE A 121 7.34 -6.86 8.08
C PHE A 121 7.62 -7.81 6.90
N GLY A 122 8.47 -7.41 5.96
CA GLY A 122 8.96 -8.30 4.90
C GLY A 122 8.08 -8.37 3.66
N ARG A 123 6.88 -7.78 3.66
CA ARG A 123 5.93 -7.85 2.54
C ARG A 123 6.55 -7.41 1.21
N THR A 124 7.38 -6.38 1.23
CA THR A 124 8.05 -5.82 0.05
C THR A 124 9.45 -6.38 -0.19
N GLY A 125 9.89 -7.39 0.57
CA GLY A 125 11.25 -7.93 0.53
C GLY A 125 12.26 -7.19 1.42
N GLU A 126 11.79 -6.23 2.22
CA GLU A 126 12.54 -5.52 3.26
C GLU A 126 11.71 -5.43 4.55
N TRP A 127 12.34 -5.13 5.69
CA TRP A 127 11.63 -5.02 6.99
C TRP A 127 10.50 -3.99 6.97
N PHE A 128 10.75 -2.83 6.39
CA PHE A 128 9.75 -1.81 6.09
C PHE A 128 9.89 -1.41 4.64
N ALA A 129 8.78 -1.12 3.95
CA ALA A 129 8.84 -0.77 2.54
C ALA A 129 9.71 0.46 2.28
N VAL A 130 9.69 1.46 3.17
CA VAL A 130 10.55 2.65 3.09
C VAL A 130 12.05 2.30 3.03
N ASN A 131 12.47 1.12 3.52
CA ASN A 131 13.86 0.67 3.44
C ASN A 131 14.32 0.37 2.01
N ASN A 132 13.42 0.06 1.08
CA ASN A 132 13.76 -0.12 -0.34
C ASN A 132 14.40 1.13 -0.95
N TRP A 133 14.15 2.31 -0.36
CA TRP A 133 14.66 3.60 -0.83
C TRP A 133 15.65 4.25 0.13
N GLY A 134 16.12 3.52 1.16
CA GLY A 134 17.13 4.01 2.10
C GLY A 134 16.69 5.21 2.94
N VAL A 135 15.38 5.42 3.13
CA VAL A 135 14.84 6.56 3.89
C VAL A 135 14.51 6.16 5.33
N VAL A 136 14.82 7.04 6.27
CA VAL A 136 14.45 6.93 7.68
C VAL A 136 13.35 7.98 7.97
N PRO A 137 12.09 7.57 8.17
CA PRO A 137 11.02 8.47 8.58
C PRO A 137 11.12 8.81 10.07
N ASP A 138 10.41 9.86 10.49
CA ASP A 138 10.34 10.27 11.89
C ASP A 138 9.41 9.38 12.72
N ILE A 139 8.36 8.87 12.08
CA ILE A 139 7.36 7.98 12.67
C ILE A 139 7.07 6.83 11.69
N ILE A 140 6.90 5.61 12.22
CA ILE A 140 6.38 4.46 11.47
C ILE A 140 5.14 3.92 12.18
N THR A 141 4.04 3.73 11.46
CA THR A 141 2.86 3.01 11.98
C THR A 141 2.86 1.57 11.51
N VAL A 142 2.62 0.63 12.43
CA VAL A 142 2.63 -0.80 12.17
C VAL A 142 1.44 -1.53 12.79
N ALA A 143 0.99 -2.59 12.13
CA ALA A 143 0.06 -3.59 12.66
C ALA A 143 0.23 -4.87 11.81
N LYS A 144 -0.84 -5.63 11.56
CA LYS A 144 -0.91 -6.80 10.65
C LYS A 144 0.27 -7.76 10.79
N GLY A 145 1.31 -7.60 9.96
CA GLY A 145 2.51 -8.43 9.92
C GLY A 145 3.28 -8.46 11.24
N ILE A 146 3.15 -7.46 12.11
CA ILE A 146 3.83 -7.45 13.41
C ILE A 146 3.54 -8.69 14.27
N THR A 147 2.35 -9.27 14.14
CA THR A 147 1.94 -10.50 14.82
C THR A 147 1.51 -11.59 13.84
N SER A 148 1.75 -11.40 12.54
CA SER A 148 1.23 -12.25 11.46
C SER A 148 -0.28 -12.54 11.58
N GLY A 149 -1.05 -11.62 12.17
CA GLY A 149 -2.49 -11.77 12.40
C GLY A 149 -2.91 -12.69 13.56
N TYR A 150 -1.98 -13.25 14.35
CA TYR A 150 -2.31 -14.18 15.43
C TYR A 150 -3.07 -13.51 16.59
N ILE A 151 -2.62 -12.32 17.00
CA ILE A 151 -3.24 -11.55 18.08
C ILE A 151 -3.20 -10.06 17.69
N PRO A 152 -4.26 -9.27 17.97
CA PRO A 152 -4.26 -7.84 17.68
C PRO A 152 -3.11 -7.11 18.37
N LEU A 153 -2.30 -6.43 17.55
CA LEU A 153 -1.29 -5.48 17.98
C LEU A 153 -1.10 -4.43 16.90
N GLY A 154 -1.03 -3.17 17.31
CA GLY A 154 -0.50 -2.08 16.50
C GLY A 154 0.53 -1.32 17.32
N ALA A 155 1.49 -0.68 16.66
CA ALA A 155 2.47 0.17 17.31
C ALA A 155 2.77 1.41 16.47
N VAL A 156 3.19 2.46 17.16
CA VAL A 156 3.75 3.68 16.57
C VAL A 156 5.19 3.73 17.01
N ILE A 157 6.10 3.58 16.05
CA ILE A 157 7.54 3.64 16.26
C ILE A 157 7.96 5.08 15.99
N VAL A 158 8.73 5.68 16.88
CA VAL A 158 9.18 7.07 16.75
C VAL A 158 10.70 7.15 16.81
N ASN A 159 11.28 8.14 16.14
CA ASN A 159 12.71 8.41 16.24
C ASN A 159 13.11 8.90 17.65
N LYS A 160 14.43 8.96 17.90
CA LYS A 160 14.97 9.36 19.20
C LYS A 160 14.55 10.78 19.60
N ALA A 161 14.49 11.72 18.65
CA ALA A 161 14.15 13.12 18.96
C ALA A 161 12.73 13.25 19.53
N ILE A 162 11.76 12.54 18.94
CA ILE A 162 10.38 12.50 19.45
C ILE A 162 10.33 11.78 20.80
N ALA A 163 11.02 10.64 20.93
CA ALA A 163 11.07 9.90 22.20
C ALA A 163 11.67 10.74 23.35
N ASP A 164 12.76 11.47 23.07
CA ASP A 164 13.45 12.35 24.02
C ASP A 164 12.55 13.50 24.46
N TYR A 165 11.79 14.10 23.53
CA TYR A 165 10.85 15.18 23.83
C TYR A 165 9.80 14.80 24.89
N PHE A 166 9.40 13.52 24.92
CA PHE A 166 8.42 12.99 25.87
C PHE A 166 9.04 12.33 27.12
N GLN A 167 10.37 12.38 27.31
CA GLN A 167 10.99 11.88 28.54
C GLN A 167 10.64 12.73 29.78
N ASP A 168 10.55 14.04 29.59
CA ASP A 168 10.25 15.03 30.64
C ASP A 168 8.89 15.71 30.45
N ARG A 169 8.09 15.27 29.47
CA ARG A 169 6.75 15.81 29.15
C ARG A 169 5.72 14.68 29.13
N MET A 170 4.60 14.90 29.82
CA MET A 170 3.50 13.94 29.81
C MET A 170 2.89 13.85 28.40
N LEU A 171 2.83 12.62 27.86
CA LEU A 171 2.03 12.30 26.69
C LEU A 171 0.65 11.81 27.16
N PRO A 172 -0.43 12.61 27.04
CA PRO A 172 -1.76 12.22 27.52
C PRO A 172 -2.46 11.26 26.55
N MET A 173 -1.80 10.13 26.25
CA MET A 173 -2.31 9.07 25.39
C MET A 173 -2.18 7.72 26.09
N GLY A 174 -3.19 6.87 25.96
CA GLY A 174 -3.16 5.51 26.51
C GLY A 174 -4.42 4.72 26.16
N LEU A 175 -4.24 3.43 25.91
CA LEU A 175 -5.31 2.46 25.74
C LEU A 175 -5.19 1.43 26.86
N THR A 176 -6.31 0.89 27.35
CA THR A 176 -6.31 -0.15 28.40
C THR A 176 -5.43 -1.35 28.06
N TYR A 177 -5.39 -1.73 26.78
CA TYR A 177 -4.57 -2.84 26.28
C TYR A 177 -3.24 -2.41 25.65
N ASN A 178 -2.79 -1.17 25.91
CA ASN A 178 -1.45 -0.76 25.49
C ASN A 178 -0.39 -1.66 26.16
N GLY A 179 0.52 -2.23 25.36
CA GLY A 179 1.52 -3.17 25.85
C GLY A 179 0.96 -4.51 26.34
N HIS A 180 -0.19 -4.96 25.83
CA HIS A 180 -0.79 -6.24 26.24
C HIS A 180 0.21 -7.40 26.12
N PRO A 181 0.55 -8.11 27.21
CA PRO A 181 1.70 -9.02 27.24
C PRO A 181 1.57 -10.18 26.25
N MET A 182 0.36 -10.72 26.02
CA MET A 182 0.15 -11.77 25.02
C MET A 182 0.36 -11.26 23.59
N SER A 183 -0.04 -10.02 23.30
CA SER A 183 0.15 -9.43 21.98
C SER A 183 1.64 -9.16 21.72
N CYS A 184 2.35 -8.67 22.73
CA CYS A 184 3.79 -8.48 22.67
C CYS A 184 4.55 -9.81 22.53
N ALA A 185 4.15 -10.85 23.27
CA ALA A 185 4.75 -12.19 23.15
C ALA A 185 4.55 -12.78 21.75
N ALA A 186 3.34 -12.65 21.18
CA ALA A 186 3.08 -13.06 19.80
C ALA A 186 3.96 -12.30 18.81
N ALA A 187 4.12 -10.99 18.98
CA ALA A 187 4.98 -10.19 18.10
C ALA A 187 6.46 -10.60 18.18
N VAL A 188 6.98 -10.85 19.38
CA VAL A 188 8.36 -11.33 19.56
C VAL A 188 8.55 -12.68 18.86
N ALA A 189 7.62 -13.62 19.05
CA ALA A 189 7.66 -14.92 18.38
C ALA A 189 7.57 -14.80 16.85
N THR A 190 6.67 -13.95 16.33
CA THR A 190 6.57 -13.68 14.88
C THR A 190 7.88 -13.14 14.32
N ILE A 191 8.50 -12.17 14.99
CA ILE A 191 9.78 -11.59 14.54
C ILE A 191 10.92 -12.63 14.61
N GLN A 192 10.91 -13.52 15.60
CA GLN A 192 11.87 -14.63 15.67
C GLN A 192 11.72 -15.56 14.46
N VAL A 193 10.49 -15.97 14.15
CA VAL A 193 10.20 -16.80 12.96
C VAL A 193 10.64 -16.10 11.67
N TYR A 194 10.36 -14.79 11.50
CA TYR A 194 10.84 -14.05 10.33
C TYR A 194 12.36 -14.13 10.14
N LYS A 195 13.14 -14.13 11.23
CA LYS A 195 14.60 -14.22 11.19
C LYS A 195 15.10 -15.65 11.01
N GLU A 196 14.53 -16.60 11.73
CA GLU A 196 14.97 -18.00 11.75
C GLU A 196 14.66 -18.69 10.41
N GLU A 197 13.47 -18.45 9.86
CA GLU A 197 13.04 -19.01 8.58
C GLU A 197 13.41 -18.13 7.38
N LYS A 198 14.07 -16.99 7.62
CA LYS A 198 14.52 -16.04 6.57
C LYS A 198 13.37 -15.61 5.64
N LEU A 199 12.23 -15.25 6.23
CA LEU A 199 11.00 -14.99 5.47
C LEU A 199 11.07 -13.71 4.64
N ILE A 200 11.92 -12.76 5.01
CA ILE A 200 12.14 -11.53 4.22
C ILE A 200 12.94 -11.85 2.97
N GLU A 201 13.98 -12.68 3.12
CA GLU A 201 14.77 -13.20 2.01
C GLU A 201 13.91 -14.07 1.09
N ASN A 202 13.02 -14.90 1.65
CA ASN A 202 12.04 -15.66 0.86
C ASN A 202 11.09 -14.73 0.11
N ALA A 203 10.57 -13.68 0.76
CA ALA A 203 9.71 -12.71 0.09
C ALA A 203 10.41 -11.99 -1.07
N LYS A 204 11.71 -11.72 -0.95
CA LYS A 204 12.54 -11.16 -2.02
C LYS A 204 12.80 -12.17 -3.15
N ALA A 205 13.03 -13.44 -2.82
CA ALA A 205 13.24 -14.50 -3.80
C ALA A 205 11.95 -14.84 -4.56
N MET A 206 10.88 -15.15 -3.85
CA MET A 206 9.56 -15.46 -4.43
C MET A 206 8.91 -14.25 -5.10
N GLY A 207 9.25 -13.02 -4.68
CA GLY A 207 8.84 -11.81 -5.37
C GLY A 207 9.36 -11.72 -6.82
N LYS A 208 10.53 -12.31 -7.12
CA LYS A 208 11.02 -12.40 -8.50
C LYS A 208 10.19 -13.37 -9.34
N VAL A 209 9.92 -14.56 -8.80
CA VAL A 209 9.08 -15.57 -9.45
C VAL A 209 7.67 -15.02 -9.68
N LEU A 210 7.11 -14.34 -8.68
CA LEU A 210 5.80 -13.69 -8.78
C LEU A 210 5.83 -12.62 -9.88
N GLY A 211 6.83 -11.75 -9.89
CA GLY A 211 6.99 -10.73 -10.92
C GLY A 211 7.05 -11.32 -12.33
N GLU A 212 7.88 -12.34 -12.55
CA GLU A 212 7.99 -13.05 -13.83
C GLU A 212 6.63 -13.61 -14.28
N GLY A 213 5.93 -14.34 -13.42
CA GLY A 213 4.62 -14.89 -13.75
C GLY A 213 3.55 -13.83 -14.01
N LEU A 214 3.58 -12.70 -13.28
CA LEU A 214 2.67 -11.58 -13.52
C LEU A 214 2.92 -10.91 -14.88
N GLU A 215 4.18 -10.76 -15.28
CA GLU A 215 4.52 -10.23 -16.61
C GLU A 215 4.14 -11.21 -17.73
N GLU A 216 4.24 -12.52 -17.51
CA GLU A 216 3.73 -13.54 -18.44
C GLU A 216 2.21 -13.43 -18.61
N LEU A 217 1.45 -13.29 -17.52
CA LEU A 217 0.01 -13.04 -17.57
C LEU A 217 -0.31 -11.75 -18.34
N LYS A 218 0.45 -10.67 -18.08
CA LYS A 218 0.32 -9.41 -18.81
C LYS A 218 0.67 -9.56 -20.29
N ALA A 219 1.62 -10.40 -20.67
CA ALA A 219 1.92 -10.64 -22.08
C ALA A 219 0.79 -11.41 -22.77
N LYS A 220 0.21 -12.41 -22.09
CA LYS A 220 -0.77 -13.34 -22.64
C LYS A 220 -2.20 -12.78 -22.73
N HIS A 221 -2.69 -12.12 -21.69
CA HIS A 221 -4.12 -11.80 -21.54
C HIS A 221 -4.44 -10.35 -21.90
N PRO A 222 -5.13 -10.04 -23.02
CA PRO A 222 -5.42 -8.67 -23.44
C PRO A 222 -6.12 -7.82 -22.37
N SER A 223 -6.89 -8.44 -21.46
CA SER A 223 -7.55 -7.75 -20.35
C SER A 223 -6.60 -7.26 -19.26
N VAL A 224 -5.37 -7.80 -19.16
CA VAL A 224 -4.37 -7.34 -18.19
C VAL A 224 -3.71 -6.08 -18.73
N GLY A 225 -4.07 -4.93 -18.17
CA GLY A 225 -3.51 -3.64 -18.58
C GLY A 225 -2.18 -3.34 -17.90
N ASP A 226 -2.09 -3.67 -16.63
CA ASP A 226 -0.87 -3.48 -15.85
C ASP A 226 -0.74 -4.50 -14.72
N VAL A 227 0.50 -4.79 -14.33
CA VAL A 227 0.83 -5.53 -13.13
C VAL A 227 1.80 -4.70 -12.32
N ARG A 228 1.63 -4.68 -11.01
CA ARG A 228 2.54 -3.97 -10.09
C ARG A 228 2.93 -4.91 -8.98
N TYR A 229 4.23 -5.03 -8.73
CA TYR A 229 4.77 -5.95 -7.75
C TYR A 229 6.06 -5.43 -7.12
N ILE A 230 6.22 -5.70 -5.82
CA ILE A 230 7.45 -5.49 -5.06
C ILE A 230 7.47 -6.50 -3.90
N GLY A 231 8.48 -7.37 -3.85
CA GLY A 231 8.46 -8.54 -2.98
C GLY A 231 7.23 -9.40 -3.23
N LEU A 232 6.56 -9.84 -2.17
CA LEU A 232 5.28 -10.57 -2.24
C LEU A 232 4.06 -9.63 -2.12
N PHE A 233 4.22 -8.36 -2.50
CA PHE A 233 3.11 -7.43 -2.61
C PHE A 233 2.83 -7.21 -4.09
N SER A 234 1.69 -7.70 -4.59
CA SER A 234 1.35 -7.48 -5.99
C SER A 234 -0.14 -7.32 -6.29
N VAL A 235 -0.42 -6.75 -7.46
CA VAL A 235 -1.77 -6.57 -8.00
C VAL A 235 -1.76 -6.74 -9.52
N ILE A 236 -2.84 -7.32 -10.04
CA ILE A 236 -3.16 -7.37 -11.46
C ILE A 236 -4.28 -6.36 -11.70
N GLU A 237 -4.07 -5.45 -12.65
CA GLU A 237 -5.06 -4.46 -13.05
C GLU A 237 -5.71 -4.81 -14.38
N LEU A 238 -7.02 -5.06 -14.33
CA LEU A 238 -7.82 -5.42 -15.48
C LEU A 238 -8.42 -4.19 -16.16
N VAL A 239 -8.37 -4.18 -17.48
CA VAL A 239 -8.91 -3.15 -18.35
C VAL A 239 -9.72 -3.80 -19.46
N LYS A 240 -10.68 -3.05 -20.00
CA LYS A 240 -11.40 -3.45 -21.21
C LYS A 240 -10.57 -3.18 -22.46
N ASN A 241 -9.70 -2.17 -22.42
CA ASN A 241 -8.82 -1.80 -23.52
C ASN A 241 -7.50 -1.25 -22.99
N ARG A 242 -6.38 -1.73 -23.53
CA ARG A 242 -5.01 -1.37 -23.06
C ARG A 242 -4.57 0.03 -23.47
N GLU A 243 -5.07 0.53 -24.60
CA GLU A 243 -4.72 1.86 -25.10
C GLU A 243 -5.44 2.95 -24.30
N THR A 244 -6.77 2.83 -24.15
CA THR A 244 -7.58 3.80 -23.40
C THR A 244 -7.45 3.62 -21.89
N LYS A 245 -6.99 2.43 -21.46
CA LYS A 245 -6.92 2.00 -20.06
C LYS A 245 -8.29 2.01 -19.38
N GLU A 246 -9.40 1.88 -20.11
CA GLU A 246 -10.73 1.81 -19.52
C GLU A 246 -10.79 0.62 -18.53
N PRO A 247 -11.06 0.85 -17.23
CA PRO A 247 -10.99 -0.23 -16.24
C PRO A 247 -12.16 -1.22 -16.40
N MET A 248 -11.91 -2.49 -16.08
CA MET A 248 -12.95 -3.53 -16.08
C MET A 248 -14.12 -3.21 -15.13
N ALA A 249 -13.78 -2.58 -14.00
CA ALA A 249 -14.71 -1.98 -13.05
C ALA A 249 -14.10 -0.66 -12.54
N PRO A 250 -14.85 0.46 -12.51
CA PRO A 250 -14.31 1.76 -12.15
C PRO A 250 -13.88 1.87 -10.68
N TRP A 251 -13.08 2.89 -10.38
CA TRP A 251 -12.82 3.28 -8.99
C TRP A 251 -14.14 3.58 -8.27
N ASN A 252 -14.29 3.03 -7.07
CA ASN A 252 -15.53 3.10 -6.30
C ASN A 252 -16.75 2.45 -6.99
N ALA A 253 -16.53 1.43 -7.83
CA ALA A 253 -17.59 0.69 -8.50
C ALA A 253 -18.64 0.15 -7.51
N LYS A 254 -19.91 0.29 -7.91
CA LYS A 254 -21.07 -0.30 -7.26
C LYS A 254 -21.18 -1.80 -7.58
N PRO A 255 -21.99 -2.56 -6.82
CA PRO A 255 -22.16 -4.00 -7.07
C PRO A 255 -22.53 -4.37 -8.51
N GLU A 256 -23.31 -3.56 -9.22
CA GLU A 256 -23.74 -3.75 -10.61
C GLU A 256 -22.62 -3.54 -11.63
N GLU A 257 -21.61 -2.72 -11.31
CA GLU A 257 -20.44 -2.44 -12.14
C GLU A 257 -19.32 -3.49 -11.97
N MET A 258 -19.53 -4.46 -11.07
CA MET A 258 -18.55 -5.49 -10.70
C MET A 258 -18.83 -6.85 -11.35
N THR A 259 -19.69 -6.93 -12.37
CA THR A 259 -20.18 -8.21 -12.92
C THR A 259 -19.06 -9.17 -13.33
N VAL A 260 -18.14 -8.74 -14.20
CA VAL A 260 -16.99 -9.55 -14.66
C VAL A 260 -16.06 -9.90 -13.48
N MET A 261 -15.76 -8.92 -12.63
CA MET A 261 -14.88 -9.12 -11.47
C MET A 261 -15.45 -10.09 -10.42
N LYS A 262 -16.78 -10.14 -10.26
CA LYS A 262 -17.48 -11.11 -9.41
C LYS A 262 -17.39 -12.52 -9.97
N GLN A 263 -17.50 -12.68 -11.30
CA GLN A 263 -17.33 -13.98 -11.96
C GLN A 263 -15.90 -14.49 -11.80
N ILE A 264 -14.89 -13.65 -12.00
CA ILE A 264 -13.48 -14.00 -11.79
C ILE A 264 -13.24 -14.41 -10.32
N LYS A 265 -13.75 -13.63 -9.36
CA LYS A 265 -13.63 -13.95 -7.94
C LYS A 265 -14.26 -15.31 -7.59
N ALA A 266 -15.44 -15.60 -8.13
CA ALA A 266 -16.11 -16.88 -7.93
C ALA A 266 -15.32 -18.03 -8.57
N ALA A 267 -14.85 -17.85 -9.82
CA ALA A 267 -14.11 -18.86 -10.56
C ALA A 267 -12.75 -19.21 -9.93
N MET A 268 -12.05 -18.23 -9.33
CA MET A 268 -10.84 -18.48 -8.53
C MET A 268 -11.17 -19.32 -7.29
N LEU A 269 -12.24 -18.95 -6.57
CA LEU A 269 -12.63 -19.65 -5.34
C LEU A 269 -13.08 -21.09 -5.61
N GLU A 270 -13.83 -21.33 -6.69
CA GLU A 270 -14.24 -22.66 -7.15
C GLU A 270 -13.04 -23.56 -7.48
N ARG A 271 -11.93 -22.97 -7.94
CA ARG A 271 -10.65 -23.66 -8.20
C ARG A 271 -9.74 -23.74 -6.97
N GLY A 272 -10.21 -23.31 -5.80
CA GLY A 272 -9.45 -23.37 -4.55
C GLY A 272 -8.53 -22.18 -4.27
N LEU A 273 -8.57 -21.12 -5.08
CA LEU A 273 -7.77 -19.91 -4.89
C LEU A 273 -8.60 -18.78 -4.24
N TYR A 274 -8.17 -18.32 -3.07
CA TYR A 274 -8.67 -17.07 -2.50
C TYR A 274 -7.75 -15.90 -2.87
N ALA A 275 -8.31 -14.91 -3.57
CA ALA A 275 -7.66 -13.62 -3.81
C ALA A 275 -8.59 -12.48 -3.44
N TYR A 276 -8.02 -11.40 -2.89
CA TYR A 276 -8.78 -10.17 -2.65
C TYR A 276 -9.01 -9.45 -3.97
N VAL A 277 -10.27 -9.26 -4.34
CA VAL A 277 -10.67 -8.52 -5.55
C VAL A 277 -11.34 -7.23 -5.12
N ARG A 278 -10.82 -6.10 -5.61
CA ARG A 278 -11.38 -4.76 -5.37
C ARG A 278 -11.44 -4.00 -6.69
N TRP A 279 -12.64 -3.65 -7.13
CA TRP A 279 -12.85 -3.03 -8.44
C TRP A 279 -12.18 -3.84 -9.53
N ASN A 280 -11.39 -3.22 -10.41
CA ASN A 280 -10.66 -3.89 -11.47
C ASN A 280 -9.33 -4.53 -11.04
N TRP A 281 -9.10 -4.68 -9.73
CA TRP A 281 -7.84 -5.22 -9.19
C TRP A 281 -8.02 -6.61 -8.59
N ILE A 282 -7.09 -7.50 -8.92
CA ILE A 282 -6.87 -8.78 -8.24
C ILE A 282 -5.56 -8.67 -7.47
N PHE A 283 -5.62 -8.76 -6.14
CA PHE A 283 -4.44 -8.69 -5.29
C PHE A 283 -3.85 -10.09 -5.08
N VAL A 284 -2.56 -10.23 -5.34
CA VAL A 284 -1.79 -11.45 -5.08
C VAL A 284 -0.78 -11.16 -3.99
N THR A 285 -1.19 -11.46 -2.75
CA THR A 285 -0.45 -11.17 -1.52
C THR A 285 -0.37 -12.39 -0.60
N PRO A 286 0.34 -13.45 -1.01
CA PRO A 286 0.40 -14.71 -0.26
C PRO A 286 1.14 -14.57 1.08
N PRO A 287 1.05 -15.55 2.00
CA PRO A 287 1.93 -15.62 3.16
C PRO A 287 3.42 -15.58 2.76
N LEU A 288 4.28 -15.05 3.62
CA LEU A 288 5.71 -14.88 3.30
C LEU A 288 6.48 -16.21 3.23
N CYS A 289 5.90 -17.29 3.76
CA CYS A 289 6.43 -18.65 3.67
C CYS A 289 5.99 -19.40 2.41
N ILE A 290 5.30 -18.73 1.46
CA ILE A 290 4.87 -19.38 0.22
C ILE A 290 6.06 -19.99 -0.53
N THR A 291 5.86 -21.18 -1.06
CA THR A 291 6.83 -21.88 -1.91
C THR A 291 6.64 -21.52 -3.38
N GLU A 292 7.67 -21.76 -4.19
CA GLU A 292 7.61 -21.55 -5.64
C GLU A 292 6.48 -22.38 -6.29
N SER A 293 6.28 -23.62 -5.83
CA SER A 293 5.23 -24.50 -6.35
C SER A 293 3.83 -23.99 -6.07
N GLU A 294 3.54 -23.56 -4.83
CA GLU A 294 2.23 -23.01 -4.46
C GLU A 294 1.96 -21.69 -5.20
N LEU A 295 3.01 -20.88 -5.37
CA LEU A 295 2.92 -19.63 -6.12
C LEU A 295 2.57 -19.88 -7.58
N LYS A 296 3.24 -20.84 -8.24
CA LYS A 296 2.97 -21.23 -9.62
C LYS A 296 1.58 -21.85 -9.79
N GLU A 297 1.14 -22.65 -8.83
CA GLU A 297 -0.23 -23.20 -8.82
C GLU A 297 -1.28 -22.08 -8.77
N GLY A 298 -1.12 -21.11 -7.87
CA GLY A 298 -2.02 -19.96 -7.79
C GLY A 298 -2.02 -19.12 -9.06
N LEU A 299 -0.85 -18.88 -9.67
CA LEU A 299 -0.75 -18.14 -10.94
C LEU A 299 -1.39 -18.89 -12.11
N ALA A 300 -1.28 -20.21 -12.16
CA ALA A 300 -1.95 -21.03 -13.18
C ALA A 300 -3.49 -20.95 -13.06
N ILE A 301 -4.02 -20.91 -11.84
CA ILE A 301 -5.47 -20.68 -11.63
C ILE A 301 -5.86 -19.28 -12.12
N ILE A 302 -5.04 -18.25 -11.82
CA ILE A 302 -5.28 -16.89 -12.30
C ILE A 302 -5.27 -16.83 -13.84
N ASP A 303 -4.30 -17.47 -14.47
CA ASP A 303 -4.16 -17.60 -15.92
C ASP A 303 -5.46 -18.11 -16.56
N GLU A 304 -6.02 -19.21 -16.07
CA GLU A 304 -7.27 -19.76 -16.60
C GLU A 304 -8.49 -18.85 -16.41
N VAL A 305 -8.62 -18.19 -15.26
CA VAL A 305 -9.81 -17.35 -14.98
C VAL A 305 -9.77 -16.01 -15.72
N LEU A 306 -8.61 -15.57 -16.18
CA LEU A 306 -8.46 -14.32 -16.94
C LEU A 306 -9.13 -14.40 -18.33
N ASP A 307 -9.39 -15.61 -18.85
CA ASP A 307 -10.20 -15.79 -20.07
C ASP A 307 -11.60 -15.14 -19.94
N ILE A 308 -12.16 -15.08 -18.72
CA ILE A 308 -13.43 -14.40 -18.44
C ILE A 308 -13.31 -12.89 -18.69
N ALA A 309 -12.19 -12.30 -18.28
CA ALA A 309 -11.90 -10.88 -18.47
C ALA A 309 -11.58 -10.57 -19.93
N ASP A 310 -10.85 -11.45 -20.61
CA ASP A 310 -10.47 -11.30 -22.01
C ASP A 310 -11.70 -11.25 -22.92
N ALA A 311 -12.70 -12.08 -22.64
CA ALA A 311 -13.98 -12.05 -23.36
C ALA A 311 -14.77 -10.73 -23.21
N ALA A 312 -14.40 -9.88 -22.24
CA ALA A 312 -15.00 -8.57 -21.99
C ALA A 312 -14.14 -7.39 -22.50
N THR A 313 -13.06 -7.68 -23.23
CA THR A 313 -12.22 -6.65 -23.87
C THR A 313 -12.86 -6.09 -25.15
N VAL A 314 -12.47 -4.87 -25.54
CA VAL A 314 -12.97 -4.13 -26.71
C VAL A 314 -11.84 -3.52 -27.53
#